data_AF-A0A257HRS3-F1
#
_entry.id   AF-A0A257HRS3-F1
#
_cell.length_a   1.000
_cell.length_b   1.000
_cell.length_c   1.000
_cell.angle_alpha   90.00
_cell.angle_beta   90.00
_cell.angle_gamma   90.00
#
_symmetry.space_group_name_H-M   'P 1'
#
loop_
_entity.id
_entity.type
_entity.pdbx_description
1 polymer ?
#
loop_
_entity_poly.entity_id
_entity_poly.type
_entity_poly.pdbx_seq_one_letter_code
_entity_poly.pdbx_strand_id
1 'polypeptide(L)'
;MSREVTIKEIDHLANFISAERLDKLLRLTGDLEVAIQIHQDTLALNSQLIKIVATIEIALRNTIYTNIMRHFEAANWLQQPPVTLTLGDGDRKKIIMALDSAKRSEYAKKSQAEKAVLKAKVFPNGKPKDIKPFKYVQKKRENIPVSDGKIIAELTFAFWKRLYSAEYEHQLWRTTLKRTFPNKNLKRAQVSAQLEIVYQMRNRLAHHEPVVGDRFHKLIGAIEFVLQELNTKASRPPHPLEKLLAADVQQAINLQSTLETTLAPYRMKAN
;
A
#
# COMPACT_ATOMS: atom_id res chain seq x y z
N MET A 1 -17.49 -11.53 22.40
CA MET A 1 -18.17 -10.25 22.68
C MET A 1 -19.12 -10.49 23.84
N SER A 2 -19.02 -9.70 24.92
CA SER A 2 -19.59 -10.03 26.24
C SER A 2 -20.70 -9.08 26.64
N ARG A 3 -21.78 -9.03 25.85
CA ARG A 3 -23.12 -8.52 26.19
C ARG A 3 -24.07 -9.07 25.12
N GLU A 4 -25.13 -9.76 25.54
CA GLU A 4 -26.21 -10.20 24.64
C GLU A 4 -26.79 -8.96 23.96
N VAL A 5 -26.60 -8.87 22.64
CA VAL A 5 -27.19 -7.81 21.82
C VAL A 5 -28.65 -8.19 21.60
N THR A 6 -29.58 -7.32 21.93
CA THR A 6 -31.01 -7.59 21.72
C THR A 6 -31.35 -7.66 20.23
N ILE A 7 -32.42 -8.39 19.86
CA ILE A 7 -32.87 -8.52 18.46
C ILE A 7 -33.05 -7.14 17.79
N LYS A 8 -33.61 -6.16 18.53
CA LYS A 8 -33.75 -4.78 18.02
C LYS A 8 -32.40 -4.13 17.73
N GLU A 9 -31.39 -4.35 18.58
CA GLU A 9 -30.04 -3.83 18.35
C GLU A 9 -29.37 -4.52 17.15
N ILE A 10 -29.61 -5.81 16.92
CA ILE A 10 -29.11 -6.55 15.75
C ILE A 10 -29.64 -5.94 14.44
N ASP A 11 -30.93 -5.62 14.37
CA ASP A 11 -31.54 -4.97 13.20
C ASP A 11 -30.96 -3.57 12.96
N HIS A 12 -30.69 -2.80 14.02
CA HIS A 12 -30.03 -1.51 13.91
C HIS A 12 -28.58 -1.64 13.41
N LEU A 13 -27.83 -2.65 13.88
CA LEU A 13 -26.47 -2.91 13.43
C LEU A 13 -26.41 -3.29 11.94
N ALA A 14 -27.38 -4.05 11.45
CA ALA A 14 -27.46 -4.43 10.04
C ALA A 14 -27.57 -3.20 9.11
N ASN A 15 -28.33 -2.18 9.53
CA ASN A 15 -28.44 -0.92 8.78
C ASN A 15 -27.12 -0.17 8.67
N PHE A 16 -26.26 -0.20 9.69
CA PHE A 16 -24.95 0.46 9.65
C PHE A 16 -23.92 -0.26 8.77
N ILE A 17 -24.01 -1.59 8.67
CA ILE A 17 -23.07 -2.40 7.86
C ILE A 17 -23.47 -2.43 6.38
N SER A 18 -24.74 -2.12 6.07
CA SER A 18 -25.42 -2.22 4.77
C SER A 18 -25.82 -3.65 4.36
N ALA A 19 -26.99 -3.75 3.71
CA ALA A 19 -27.54 -5.00 3.23
C ALA A 19 -26.61 -5.67 2.21
N GLU A 20 -25.93 -4.91 1.35
CA GLU A 20 -25.03 -5.42 0.33
C GLU A 20 -23.81 -6.14 0.91
N ARG A 21 -23.35 -5.72 2.10
CA ARG A 21 -22.21 -6.33 2.79
C ARG A 21 -22.61 -7.60 3.54
N LEU A 22 -23.84 -7.67 4.04
CA LEU A 22 -24.36 -8.81 4.79
C LEU A 22 -25.07 -9.85 3.91
N ASP A 23 -25.60 -9.48 2.74
CA ASP A 23 -26.47 -10.33 1.91
C ASP A 23 -25.84 -11.71 1.62
N LYS A 24 -24.57 -11.75 1.20
CA LYS A 24 -23.89 -13.02 0.94
C LYS A 24 -23.70 -13.88 2.19
N LEU A 25 -23.43 -13.25 3.33
CA LEU A 25 -23.25 -13.94 4.60
C LEU A 25 -24.60 -14.44 5.12
N LEU A 26 -25.63 -13.61 5.06
CA LEU A 26 -26.98 -13.95 5.48
C LEU A 26 -27.57 -15.09 4.64
N ARG A 27 -27.36 -15.09 3.32
CA ARG A 27 -27.75 -16.22 2.46
C ARG A 27 -27.06 -17.53 2.82
N LEU A 28 -25.82 -17.45 3.32
CA LEU A 28 -25.04 -18.61 3.73
C LEU A 28 -25.42 -19.11 5.12
N THR A 29 -25.62 -18.19 6.08
CA THR A 29 -25.84 -18.53 7.48
C THR A 29 -27.31 -18.77 7.82
N GLY A 30 -28.23 -18.08 7.14
CA GLY A 30 -29.64 -17.98 7.53
C GLY A 30 -29.88 -17.21 8.84
N ASP A 31 -28.82 -16.64 9.41
CA ASP A 31 -28.81 -16.01 10.74
C ASP A 31 -28.04 -14.68 10.66
N LEU A 32 -28.73 -13.61 11.03
CA LEU A 32 -28.21 -12.24 10.96
C LEU A 32 -27.13 -11.97 12.01
N GLU A 33 -27.25 -12.52 13.22
CA GLU A 33 -26.25 -12.36 14.28
C GLU A 33 -24.94 -13.02 13.85
N VAL A 34 -25.03 -14.25 13.33
CA VAL A 34 -23.86 -14.98 12.81
C VAL A 34 -23.26 -14.26 11.60
N ALA A 35 -24.09 -13.73 10.69
CA ALA A 35 -23.60 -12.96 9.54
C ALA A 35 -22.82 -11.71 9.99
N ILE A 36 -23.32 -10.99 10.99
CA ILE A 36 -22.62 -9.84 11.58
C ILE A 36 -21.31 -10.28 12.24
N GLN A 37 -21.30 -11.37 13.01
CA GLN A 37 -20.10 -11.90 13.65
C GLN A 37 -19.01 -12.24 12.63
N ILE A 38 -19.35 -13.00 11.58
CA ILE A 38 -18.43 -13.37 10.49
C ILE A 38 -17.89 -12.12 9.77
N HIS A 39 -18.73 -11.10 9.58
CA HIS A 39 -18.31 -9.83 9.01
C HIS A 39 -17.27 -9.14 9.90
N GLN A 40 -17.49 -9.07 11.22
CA GLN A 40 -16.54 -8.47 12.16
C GLN A 40 -15.23 -9.27 12.22
N ASP A 41 -15.29 -10.60 12.23
CA ASP A 41 -14.10 -11.45 12.20
C ASP A 41 -13.30 -11.27 10.91
N THR A 42 -13.99 -11.10 9.77
CA THR A 42 -13.35 -10.76 8.50
C THR A 42 -12.65 -9.39 8.57
N LEU A 43 -13.26 -8.40 9.22
CA LEU A 43 -12.62 -7.09 9.43
C LEU A 43 -11.40 -7.18 10.35
N ALA A 44 -11.46 -8.00 11.40
CA ALA A 44 -10.33 -8.24 12.29
C ALA A 44 -9.14 -8.86 11.53
N LEU A 45 -9.39 -9.89 10.71
CA LEU A 45 -8.39 -10.47 9.81
C LEU A 45 -7.84 -9.43 8.84
N ASN A 46 -8.72 -8.69 8.15
CA ASN A 46 -8.32 -7.66 7.18
C ASN A 46 -7.42 -6.59 7.83
N SER A 47 -7.72 -6.16 9.05
CA SER A 47 -6.90 -5.21 9.81
C SER A 47 -5.49 -5.75 10.07
N GLN A 48 -5.39 -7.02 10.46
CA GLN A 48 -4.10 -7.68 10.67
C GLN A 48 -3.29 -7.77 9.36
N LEU A 49 -3.94 -8.12 8.25
CA LEU A 49 -3.31 -8.16 6.93
C LEU A 49 -2.83 -6.78 6.48
N ILE A 50 -3.59 -5.71 6.72
CA ILE A 50 -3.19 -4.33 6.40
C ILE A 50 -1.88 -3.96 7.12
N LYS A 51 -1.75 -4.31 8.40
CA LYS A 51 -0.53 -4.05 9.18
C LYS A 51 0.70 -4.70 8.55
N ILE A 52 0.58 -5.97 8.16
CA ILE A 52 1.68 -6.73 7.53
C ILE A 52 2.04 -6.11 6.18
N VAL A 53 1.04 -5.90 5.32
CA VAL A 53 1.22 -5.33 3.98
C VAL A 53 1.83 -3.93 4.03
N ALA A 54 1.39 -3.08 4.96
CA ALA A 54 1.93 -1.73 5.11
C ALA A 54 3.42 -1.76 5.48
N THR A 55 3.82 -2.64 6.40
CA THR A 55 5.22 -2.82 6.80
C THR A 55 6.07 -3.29 5.61
N ILE A 56 5.57 -4.23 4.82
CA ILE A 56 6.24 -4.71 3.60
C ILE A 56 6.34 -3.61 2.54
N GLU A 57 5.27 -2.85 2.30
CA GLU A 57 5.26 -1.73 1.35
C GLU A 57 6.32 -0.68 1.70
N ILE A 58 6.45 -0.33 2.99
CA ILE A 58 7.46 0.62 3.48
C ILE A 58 8.88 0.07 3.28
N ALA A 59 9.12 -1.20 3.64
CA ALA A 59 10.43 -1.82 3.45
C ALA A 59 10.82 -1.90 1.97
N LEU A 60 9.88 -2.29 1.11
CA LEU A 60 10.08 -2.43 -0.32
C LEU A 60 10.40 -1.08 -0.98
N ARG A 61 9.58 -0.04 -0.75
CA ARG A 61 9.80 1.28 -1.37
C ARG A 61 11.14 1.90 -0.96
N ASN A 62 11.52 1.76 0.31
CA ASN A 62 12.79 2.27 0.82
C ASN A 62 13.99 1.50 0.21
N THR A 63 13.84 0.18 0.06
CA THR A 63 14.87 -0.66 -0.56
C THR A 63 15.04 -0.30 -2.04
N ILE A 64 13.95 -0.16 -2.79
CA ILE A 64 13.97 0.25 -4.20
C ILE A 64 14.63 1.61 -4.35
N TYR A 65 14.18 2.60 -3.56
CA TYR A 65 14.73 3.95 -3.58
C TYR A 65 16.24 3.93 -3.39
N THR A 66 16.70 3.24 -2.36
CA THR A 66 18.12 3.15 -2.00
C THR A 66 18.93 2.50 -3.11
N ASN A 67 18.43 1.43 -3.73
CA ASN A 67 19.15 0.74 -4.81
C ASN A 67 19.26 1.61 -6.06
N ILE A 68 18.19 2.29 -6.48
CA ILE A 68 18.22 3.23 -7.62
C ILE A 68 19.19 4.38 -7.30
N MET A 69 19.06 5.00 -6.13
CA MET A 69 19.91 6.09 -5.66
C MET A 69 21.40 5.72 -5.69
N ARG A 70 21.76 4.54 -5.17
CA ARG A 70 23.16 4.06 -5.19
C ARG A 70 23.67 3.76 -6.59
N HIS A 71 22.83 3.18 -7.45
CA HIS A 71 23.27 2.78 -8.79
C HIS A 71 23.52 3.98 -9.70
N PHE A 72 22.69 5.02 -9.61
CA PHE A 72 22.81 6.21 -10.44
C PHE A 72 23.52 7.38 -9.73
N GLU A 73 24.02 7.16 -8.51
CA GLU A 73 24.70 8.18 -7.68
C GLU A 73 23.88 9.48 -7.53
N ALA A 74 22.55 9.35 -7.51
CA ALA A 74 21.61 10.46 -7.50
C ALA A 74 20.78 10.44 -6.21
N ALA A 75 21.26 11.19 -5.21
CA ALA A 75 20.69 11.23 -3.85
C ALA A 75 19.21 11.63 -3.81
N ASN A 76 18.74 12.41 -4.79
CA ASN A 76 17.40 12.99 -4.90
C ASN A 76 16.74 12.66 -6.25
N TRP A 77 16.97 11.45 -6.79
CA TRP A 77 16.54 11.06 -8.15
C TRP A 77 15.02 11.20 -8.40
N LEU A 78 14.19 11.20 -7.35
CA LEU A 78 12.76 11.49 -7.48
C LEU A 78 12.46 12.97 -7.76
N GLN A 79 13.33 13.88 -7.34
CA GLN A 79 13.19 15.31 -7.61
C GLN A 79 13.97 15.72 -8.87
N GLN A 80 15.16 15.12 -9.04
CA GLN A 80 16.10 15.41 -10.10
C GLN A 80 16.63 14.09 -10.67
N PRO A 81 15.84 13.42 -11.53
CA PRO A 81 16.26 12.15 -12.12
C PRO A 81 17.50 12.38 -12.99
N PRO A 82 18.56 11.55 -12.84
CA PRO A 82 19.74 11.65 -13.70
C PRO A 82 19.36 11.31 -15.14
N VAL A 83 20.08 11.88 -16.11
CA VAL A 83 19.79 11.70 -17.56
C VAL A 83 19.83 10.22 -17.98
N THR A 84 20.62 9.41 -17.30
CA THR A 84 20.75 7.96 -17.51
C THR A 84 19.57 7.15 -16.98
N LEU A 85 18.72 7.74 -16.13
CA LEU A 85 17.48 7.15 -15.63
C LEU A 85 16.28 7.63 -16.44
N THR A 86 15.79 6.75 -17.30
CA THR A 86 14.62 6.99 -18.16
C THR A 86 13.40 6.31 -17.54
N LEU A 87 12.45 7.09 -17.06
CA LEU A 87 11.15 6.57 -16.64
C LEU A 87 10.09 6.93 -17.67
N GLY A 88 9.12 6.07 -17.94
CA GLY A 88 8.01 6.41 -18.84
C GLY A 88 7.21 7.63 -18.38
N ASP A 89 6.55 8.33 -19.31
CA ASP A 89 5.80 9.56 -19.03
C ASP A 89 4.78 9.42 -17.90
N GLY A 90 4.07 8.29 -17.88
CA GLY A 90 3.09 8.01 -16.82
C GLY A 90 3.72 7.92 -15.43
N ASP A 91 4.94 7.38 -15.32
CA ASP A 91 5.64 7.23 -14.05
C ASP A 91 6.30 8.55 -13.61
N ARG A 92 6.86 9.32 -14.56
CA ARG A 92 7.30 10.72 -14.31
C ARG A 92 6.15 11.59 -13.80
N LYS A 93 4.95 11.46 -14.40
CA LYS A 93 3.76 12.20 -13.96
C LYS A 93 3.37 11.87 -12.53
N LYS A 94 3.44 10.59 -12.12
CA LYS A 94 3.18 10.17 -10.73
C LYS A 94 4.17 10.80 -9.75
N ILE A 95 5.45 10.86 -10.11
CA ILE A 95 6.48 11.53 -9.30
C ILE A 95 6.16 13.03 -9.13
N ILE A 96 5.79 13.73 -10.21
CA ILE A 96 5.40 15.14 -10.16
C ILE A 96 4.18 15.35 -9.25
N MET A 97 3.17 14.46 -9.34
CA MET A 97 1.98 14.51 -8.49
C MET A 97 2.33 14.26 -7.01
N ALA A 98 3.21 13.30 -6.72
CA ALA A 98 3.68 13.01 -5.37
C ALA A 98 4.47 14.19 -4.78
N LEU A 99 5.35 14.81 -5.57
CA LEU A 99 6.09 16.02 -5.19
C LEU A 99 5.14 17.18 -4.87
N ASP A 100 4.14 17.42 -5.71
CA ASP A 100 3.13 18.46 -5.47
C ASP A 100 2.29 18.15 -4.22
N SER A 101 1.95 16.88 -3.99
CA SER A 101 1.26 16.44 -2.77
C SER A 101 2.10 16.66 -1.51
N ALA A 102 3.38 16.31 -1.54
CA ALA A 102 4.33 16.59 -0.46
C ALA A 102 4.40 18.09 -0.16
N LYS A 103 4.53 18.93 -1.19
CA LYS A 103 4.54 20.40 -1.06
C LYS A 103 3.24 20.95 -0.50
N ARG A 104 2.08 20.36 -0.83
CA ARG A 104 0.78 20.71 -0.22
C ARG A 104 0.78 20.44 1.28
N SER A 105 1.22 19.25 1.68
CA SER A 105 1.30 18.85 3.08
C SER A 105 2.19 19.80 3.87
N GLU A 106 3.36 20.16 3.34
CA GLU A 106 4.26 21.11 4.01
C GLU A 106 3.69 22.54 4.04
N TYR A 107 3.06 23.00 2.96
CA TYR A 107 2.38 24.30 2.95
C TYR A 107 1.24 24.36 3.97
N ALA A 108 0.48 23.28 4.17
CA ALA A 108 -0.64 23.24 5.11
C ALA A 108 -0.19 23.53 6.56
N LYS A 109 0.98 23.02 6.95
CA LYS A 109 1.59 23.19 8.28
C LYS A 109 2.09 24.61 8.57
N LYS A 110 2.22 25.47 7.54
CA LYS A 110 2.75 26.84 7.70
C LYS A 110 1.74 27.81 8.30
N SER A 111 2.23 28.75 9.09
CA SER A 111 1.47 29.90 9.59
C SER A 111 1.02 30.83 8.46
N GLN A 112 0.06 31.71 8.73
CA GLN A 112 -0.40 32.69 7.73
C GLN A 112 0.70 33.69 7.35
N ALA A 113 1.57 34.06 8.29
CA ALA A 113 2.72 34.94 8.04
C ALA A 113 3.71 34.30 7.06
N GLU A 114 4.11 33.04 7.29
CA GLU A 114 4.99 32.31 6.37
C GLU A 114 4.36 32.14 4.98
N LYS A 115 3.05 31.87 4.91
CA LYS A 115 2.31 31.76 3.64
C LYS A 115 2.31 33.09 2.88
N ALA A 116 2.21 34.22 3.58
CA ALA A 116 2.32 35.55 2.98
C ALA A 116 3.72 35.81 2.42
N VAL A 117 4.78 35.43 3.14
CA VAL A 117 6.17 35.53 2.68
C VAL A 117 6.39 34.69 1.42
N LEU A 118 5.93 33.43 1.39
CA LEU A 118 6.03 32.56 0.21
C LEU A 118 5.28 33.14 -0.98
N LYS A 119 4.08 33.69 -0.76
CA LYS A 119 3.30 34.35 -1.81
C LYS A 119 4.05 35.57 -2.37
N ALA A 120 4.60 36.43 -1.52
CA ALA A 120 5.34 37.61 -1.95
C ALA A 120 6.60 37.23 -2.75
N LYS A 121 7.30 36.16 -2.37
CA LYS A 121 8.47 35.65 -3.10
C LYS A 121 8.13 35.16 -4.52
N VAL A 122 6.99 34.49 -4.69
CA VAL A 122 6.59 33.93 -5.99
C VAL A 122 5.84 34.94 -6.86
N PHE A 123 5.19 35.92 -6.23
CA PHE A 123 4.38 36.96 -6.86
C PHE A 123 4.78 38.35 -6.34
N PRO A 124 6.00 38.83 -6.65
CA PRO A 124 6.48 40.12 -6.14
C PRO A 124 5.61 41.29 -6.61
N ASN A 125 5.05 41.19 -7.82
CA ASN A 125 4.17 42.21 -8.42
C ASN A 125 2.67 41.88 -8.22
N GLY A 126 2.34 41.05 -7.23
CA GLY A 126 0.98 40.58 -7.01
C GLY A 126 0.53 39.46 -7.96
N LYS A 127 -0.74 39.06 -7.84
CA LYS A 127 -1.31 37.94 -8.62
C LYS A 127 -1.49 38.36 -10.09
N PRO A 128 -0.92 37.64 -11.07
CA PRO A 128 -1.17 37.91 -12.49
C PRO A 128 -2.66 37.77 -12.83
N LYS A 129 -3.18 38.60 -13.73
CA LYS A 129 -4.61 38.58 -14.08
C LYS A 129 -5.03 37.26 -14.77
N ASP A 130 -4.16 36.72 -15.64
CA ASP A 130 -4.48 35.56 -16.49
C ASP A 130 -4.10 34.20 -15.89
N ILE A 131 -3.64 34.17 -14.63
CA ILE A 131 -3.22 32.91 -14.02
C ILE A 131 -4.43 32.03 -13.68
N LYS A 132 -4.44 30.82 -14.25
CA LYS A 132 -5.45 29.80 -13.92
C LYS A 132 -5.44 29.49 -12.42
N PRO A 133 -6.61 29.33 -11.75
CA PRO A 133 -6.67 29.11 -10.30
C PRO A 133 -5.78 27.99 -9.78
N PHE A 134 -5.74 26.85 -10.48
CA PHE A 134 -4.89 25.71 -10.07
C PHE A 134 -3.39 26.04 -10.15
N LYS A 135 -2.95 26.77 -11.20
CA LYS A 135 -1.56 27.22 -11.36
C LYS A 135 -1.19 28.22 -10.28
N TYR A 136 -2.11 29.10 -9.90
CA TYR A 136 -1.89 30.05 -8.81
C TYR A 136 -1.64 29.34 -7.48
N VAL A 137 -2.45 28.33 -7.15
CA VAL A 137 -2.26 27.55 -5.92
C VAL A 137 -0.96 26.73 -5.96
N GLN A 138 -0.61 26.15 -7.10
CA GLN A 138 0.63 25.39 -7.29
C GLN A 138 1.89 26.27 -7.13
N LYS A 139 1.91 27.44 -7.79
CA LYS A 139 3.01 28.42 -7.72
C LYS A 139 3.35 28.80 -6.27
N LYS A 140 2.35 29.06 -5.43
CA LYS A 140 2.56 29.44 -4.00
C LYS A 140 3.38 28.42 -3.19
N ARG A 141 3.38 27.16 -3.61
CA ARG A 141 4.09 26.06 -2.93
C ARG A 141 5.27 25.51 -3.72
N GLU A 142 5.58 26.10 -4.87
CA GLU A 142 6.58 25.59 -5.82
C GLU A 142 7.97 25.49 -5.20
N ASN A 143 8.35 26.47 -4.38
CA ASN A 143 9.67 26.59 -3.75
C ASN A 143 9.73 26.06 -2.31
N ILE A 144 8.73 25.28 -1.88
CA ILE A 144 8.77 24.67 -0.55
C ILE A 144 9.69 23.45 -0.60
N PRO A 145 10.74 23.41 0.25
CA PRO A 145 11.61 22.24 0.33
C PRO A 145 10.82 21.04 0.87
N VAL A 146 11.04 19.87 0.27
CA VAL A 146 10.47 18.61 0.74
C VAL A 146 11.58 17.55 0.78
N SER A 147 11.51 16.67 1.76
CA SER A 147 12.43 15.54 1.84
C SER A 147 12.03 14.43 0.87
N ASP A 148 13.00 13.67 0.38
CA ASP A 148 12.72 12.50 -0.46
C ASP A 148 11.89 11.47 0.29
N GLY A 149 12.10 11.30 1.60
CA GLY A 149 11.26 10.45 2.45
C GLY A 149 9.77 10.81 2.39
N LYS A 150 9.44 12.10 2.30
CA LYS A 150 8.06 12.56 2.12
C LYS A 150 7.53 12.22 0.73
N ILE A 151 8.33 12.38 -0.32
CA ILE A 151 7.94 12.01 -1.70
C ILE A 151 7.73 10.50 -1.82
N ILE A 152 8.64 9.70 -1.26
CA ILE A 152 8.55 8.23 -1.21
C ILE A 152 7.22 7.81 -0.55
N ALA A 153 6.80 8.50 0.51
CA ALA A 153 5.57 8.22 1.23
C ALA A 153 4.29 8.61 0.45
N GLU A 154 4.35 9.62 -0.43
CA GLU A 154 3.22 10.04 -1.27
C GLU A 154 3.07 9.15 -2.53
N LEU A 155 4.10 8.36 -2.89
CA LEU A 155 4.04 7.40 -3.98
C LEU A 155 3.37 6.09 -3.53
N THR A 156 2.25 5.76 -4.17
CA THR A 156 1.50 4.52 -3.91
C THR A 156 2.29 3.26 -4.26
N PHE A 157 1.94 2.11 -3.66
CA PHE A 157 2.45 0.79 -4.05
C PHE A 157 2.42 0.52 -5.56
N ALA A 158 1.39 1.02 -6.26
CA ALA A 158 1.25 0.85 -7.71
C ALA A 158 2.44 1.43 -8.50
N PHE A 159 3.04 2.52 -8.03
CA PHE A 159 4.27 3.07 -8.61
C PHE A 159 5.46 2.14 -8.37
N TRP A 160 5.66 1.72 -7.12
CA TRP A 160 6.81 0.90 -6.74
C TRP A 160 6.81 -0.48 -7.40
N LYS A 161 5.66 -1.17 -7.45
CA LYS A 161 5.55 -2.47 -8.15
C LYS A 161 5.72 -2.34 -9.66
N ARG A 162 5.32 -1.21 -10.26
CA ARG A 162 5.46 -0.95 -11.72
C ARG A 162 6.93 -0.94 -12.17
N LEU A 163 7.86 -0.56 -11.30
CA LEU A 163 9.29 -0.56 -11.62
C LEU A 163 9.85 -1.97 -11.90
N TYR A 164 9.13 -3.04 -11.54
CA TYR A 164 9.47 -4.42 -11.86
C TYR A 164 8.79 -4.95 -13.13
N SER A 165 8.09 -4.11 -13.89
CA SER A 165 7.46 -4.51 -15.16
C SER A 165 8.49 -4.82 -16.25
N ALA A 166 8.05 -5.50 -17.32
CA ALA A 166 8.92 -5.90 -18.43
C ALA A 166 9.60 -4.71 -19.13
N GLU A 167 8.90 -3.56 -19.20
CA GLU A 167 9.42 -2.31 -19.78
C GLU A 167 10.71 -1.84 -19.10
N TYR A 168 10.86 -2.10 -17.80
CA TYR A 168 12.04 -1.70 -17.03
C TYR A 168 13.05 -2.84 -16.84
N GLU A 169 12.97 -3.91 -17.64
CA GLU A 169 13.85 -5.06 -17.47
C GLU A 169 15.33 -4.69 -17.66
N HIS A 170 15.67 -4.00 -18.75
CA HIS A 170 17.05 -3.62 -19.03
C HIS A 170 17.54 -2.50 -18.12
N GLN A 171 16.73 -1.45 -17.94
CA GLN A 171 17.17 -0.23 -17.29
C GLN A 171 17.14 -0.29 -15.76
N LEU A 172 16.20 -1.03 -15.16
CA LEU A 172 16.06 -1.10 -13.71
C LEU A 172 16.32 -2.51 -13.18
N TRP A 173 15.67 -3.55 -13.72
CA TRP A 173 15.83 -4.91 -13.18
C TRP A 173 17.27 -5.40 -13.25
N ARG A 174 17.86 -5.45 -14.46
CA ARG A 174 19.20 -6.01 -14.69
C ARG A 174 20.32 -5.19 -14.04
N THR A 175 20.08 -3.90 -13.80
CA THR A 175 21.10 -2.95 -13.34
C THR A 175 21.06 -2.71 -11.84
N THR A 176 19.87 -2.62 -11.23
CA THR A 176 19.74 -2.21 -9.82
C THR A 176 18.67 -2.93 -9.02
N LEU A 177 17.47 -3.15 -9.58
CA LEU A 177 16.38 -3.79 -8.83
C LEU A 177 16.62 -5.27 -8.59
N LYS A 178 17.47 -5.96 -9.36
CA LYS A 178 17.87 -7.33 -9.01
C LYS A 178 18.52 -7.40 -7.62
N ARG A 179 19.13 -6.32 -7.14
CA ARG A 179 19.72 -6.24 -5.79
C ARG A 179 18.68 -6.21 -4.68
N THR A 180 17.42 -5.86 -4.97
CA THR A 180 16.30 -5.94 -4.02
C THR A 180 15.90 -7.40 -3.75
N PHE A 181 16.13 -8.31 -4.70
CA PHE A 181 15.87 -9.75 -4.59
C PHE A 181 17.09 -10.54 -5.11
N PRO A 182 18.19 -10.58 -4.32
CA PRO A 182 19.50 -10.94 -4.82
C PRO A 182 19.71 -12.46 -5.02
N ASN A 183 18.74 -13.29 -4.67
CA ASN A 183 18.70 -14.71 -5.03
C ASN A 183 18.81 -14.88 -6.57
N LYS A 184 19.88 -15.52 -7.04
CA LYS A 184 20.22 -15.63 -8.47
C LYS A 184 19.15 -16.38 -9.29
N ASN A 185 18.39 -17.26 -8.66
CA ASN A 185 17.38 -18.08 -9.34
C ASN A 185 16.06 -17.33 -9.60
N LEU A 186 15.85 -16.18 -8.93
CA LEU A 186 14.65 -15.38 -9.12
C LEU A 186 14.69 -14.58 -10.42
N LYS A 187 13.67 -14.76 -11.25
CA LYS A 187 13.42 -13.96 -12.45
C LYS A 187 12.53 -12.75 -12.12
N ARG A 188 12.67 -11.67 -12.90
CA ARG A 188 11.84 -10.46 -12.76
C ARG A 188 10.35 -10.78 -12.77
N ALA A 189 9.93 -11.63 -13.70
CA ALA A 189 8.53 -12.00 -13.87
C ALA A 189 7.93 -12.64 -12.61
N GLN A 190 8.71 -13.47 -11.89
CA GLN A 190 8.27 -14.09 -10.64
C GLN A 190 8.07 -13.03 -9.55
N VAL A 191 9.06 -12.15 -9.36
CA VAL A 191 8.94 -11.01 -8.42
C VAL A 191 7.74 -10.14 -8.78
N SER A 192 7.60 -9.76 -10.05
CA SER A 192 6.51 -8.93 -10.53
C SER A 192 5.14 -9.57 -10.27
N ALA A 193 5.01 -10.89 -10.43
CA ALA A 193 3.76 -11.61 -10.15
C ALA A 193 3.41 -11.59 -8.66
N GLN A 194 4.39 -11.80 -7.77
CA GLN A 194 4.17 -11.75 -6.32
C GLN A 194 3.81 -10.34 -5.86
N LEU A 195 4.49 -9.31 -6.36
CA LEU A 195 4.14 -7.91 -6.07
C LEU A 195 2.76 -7.54 -6.63
N GLU A 196 2.33 -8.13 -7.75
CA GLU A 196 0.98 -7.91 -8.27
C GLU A 196 -0.09 -8.48 -7.33
N ILE A 197 0.13 -9.66 -6.75
CA ILE A 197 -0.77 -10.24 -5.74
C ILE A 197 -0.88 -9.31 -4.53
N VAL A 198 0.25 -8.85 -3.99
CA VAL A 198 0.26 -7.90 -2.86
C VAL A 198 -0.51 -6.63 -3.22
N TYR A 199 -0.29 -6.07 -4.42
CA TYR A 199 -0.99 -4.87 -4.88
C TYR A 199 -2.51 -5.05 -4.93
N GLN A 200 -2.98 -6.13 -5.56
CA GLN A 200 -4.40 -6.41 -5.72
C GLN A 200 -5.07 -6.59 -4.36
N MET A 201 -4.47 -7.39 -3.48
CA MET A 201 -5.04 -7.65 -2.15
C MET A 201 -5.00 -6.40 -1.27
N ARG A 202 -3.92 -5.62 -1.31
CA ARG A 202 -3.83 -4.32 -0.62
C ARG A 202 -4.97 -3.39 -1.02
N ASN A 203 -5.31 -3.31 -2.31
CA ASN A 203 -6.42 -2.46 -2.76
C ASN A 203 -7.76 -2.97 -2.24
N ARG A 204 -7.99 -4.29 -2.24
CA ARG A 204 -9.20 -4.87 -1.65
C ARG A 204 -9.31 -4.54 -0.17
N LEU A 205 -8.22 -4.73 0.58
CA LEU A 205 -8.15 -4.40 2.01
C LEU A 205 -8.46 -2.91 2.26
N ALA A 206 -7.92 -2.01 1.43
CA ALA A 206 -8.20 -0.57 1.52
C ALA A 206 -9.65 -0.18 1.19
N HIS A 207 -10.37 -1.01 0.44
CA HIS A 207 -11.81 -0.86 0.15
C HIS A 207 -12.70 -1.67 1.11
N HIS A 208 -12.12 -2.15 2.22
CA HIS A 208 -12.79 -3.00 3.20
C HIS A 208 -13.49 -4.21 2.56
N GLU A 209 -12.87 -4.79 1.52
CA GLU A 209 -13.37 -5.99 0.88
C GLU A 209 -12.75 -7.25 1.51
N PRO A 210 -13.48 -8.39 1.60
CA PRO A 210 -12.96 -9.62 2.20
C PRO A 210 -11.73 -10.19 1.46
N VAL A 211 -10.67 -10.48 2.23
CA VAL A 211 -9.49 -11.24 1.82
C VAL A 211 -9.40 -12.52 2.68
N VAL A 212 -10.18 -13.52 2.28
CA VAL A 212 -10.36 -14.81 2.96
C VAL A 212 -10.20 -15.96 1.96
N GLY A 213 -10.03 -17.21 2.43
CA GLY A 213 -9.95 -18.40 1.58
C GLY A 213 -8.81 -18.29 0.57
N ASP A 214 -9.05 -18.58 -0.71
CA ASP A 214 -8.01 -18.53 -1.76
C ASP A 214 -7.27 -17.19 -1.83
N ARG A 215 -7.97 -16.07 -1.58
CA ARG A 215 -7.32 -14.74 -1.58
C ARG A 215 -6.36 -14.59 -0.42
N PHE A 216 -6.74 -15.09 0.75
CA PHE A 216 -5.87 -15.13 1.92
C PHE A 216 -4.63 -15.97 1.63
N HIS A 217 -4.79 -17.20 1.14
CA HIS A 217 -3.66 -18.09 0.82
C HIS A 217 -2.72 -17.49 -0.22
N LYS A 218 -3.26 -16.87 -1.27
CA LYS A 218 -2.45 -16.14 -2.27
C LYS A 218 -1.67 -14.98 -1.64
N LEU A 219 -2.31 -14.21 -0.77
CA LEU A 219 -1.65 -13.09 -0.09
C LEU A 219 -0.55 -13.57 0.86
N ILE A 220 -0.82 -14.58 1.69
CA ILE A 220 0.18 -15.15 2.61
C ILE A 220 1.38 -15.68 1.85
N GLY A 221 1.18 -16.45 0.78
CA GLY A 221 2.29 -16.93 -0.04
C GLY A 221 3.13 -15.80 -0.66
N ALA A 222 2.47 -14.71 -1.09
CA ALA A 222 3.18 -13.53 -1.59
C ALA A 222 3.91 -12.75 -0.48
N ILE A 223 3.35 -12.67 0.72
CA ILE A 223 3.98 -12.10 1.91
C ILE A 223 5.22 -12.90 2.27
N GLU A 224 5.10 -14.21 2.42
CA GLU A 224 6.20 -15.13 2.74
C GLU A 224 7.32 -15.03 1.70
N PHE A 225 6.97 -15.01 0.41
CA PHE A 225 7.92 -14.78 -0.66
C PHE A 225 8.72 -13.48 -0.45
N VAL A 226 8.05 -12.35 -0.18
CA VAL A 226 8.74 -11.07 0.02
C VAL A 226 9.60 -11.11 1.29
N LEU A 227 9.11 -11.69 2.39
CA LEU A 227 9.85 -11.80 3.64
C LEU A 227 11.14 -12.62 3.49
N GLN A 228 11.08 -13.70 2.72
CA GLN A 228 12.21 -14.60 2.49
C GLN A 228 13.22 -14.01 1.50
N GLU A 229 12.76 -13.33 0.45
CA GLU A 229 13.61 -12.97 -0.70
C GLU A 229 14.08 -11.51 -0.70
N LEU A 230 13.39 -10.59 -0.01
CA LEU A 230 13.76 -9.17 0.01
C LEU A 230 15.11 -8.98 0.71
N ASN A 231 16.08 -8.41 -0.01
CA ASN A 231 17.47 -8.19 0.43
C ASN A 231 18.23 -9.45 0.90
N THR A 232 17.70 -10.66 0.65
CA THR A 232 18.29 -11.91 1.12
C THR A 232 19.07 -12.63 0.02
N LYS A 233 20.37 -12.84 0.25
CA LYS A 233 21.17 -13.79 -0.54
C LYS A 233 20.94 -15.16 0.09
N ALA A 234 20.54 -16.15 -0.71
CA ALA A 234 20.13 -17.49 -0.25
C ALA A 234 20.98 -18.05 0.93
N SER A 235 20.30 -18.73 1.87
CA SER A 235 20.86 -19.40 3.07
C SER A 235 21.39 -18.47 4.18
N ARG A 236 20.48 -17.88 4.97
CA ARG A 236 20.79 -17.18 6.25
C ARG A 236 19.64 -17.35 7.26
N PRO A 237 19.86 -17.11 8.58
CA PRO A 237 18.80 -17.04 9.59
C PRO A 237 17.68 -16.07 9.16
N PRO A 238 16.46 -16.19 9.73
CA PRO A 238 15.29 -15.44 9.29
C PRO A 238 15.61 -13.95 9.20
N HIS A 239 15.26 -13.36 8.06
CA HIS A 239 15.58 -11.97 7.74
C HIS A 239 14.98 -11.05 8.83
N PRO A 240 15.62 -9.92 9.21
CA PRO A 240 15.10 -9.07 10.29
C PRO A 240 13.62 -8.65 10.10
N LEU A 241 13.20 -8.45 8.85
CA LEU A 241 11.80 -8.15 8.51
C LEU A 241 10.86 -9.35 8.73
N GLU A 242 11.33 -10.56 8.43
CA GLU A 242 10.60 -11.80 8.70
C GLU A 242 10.43 -11.98 10.21
N LYS A 243 11.51 -11.81 10.99
CA LYS A 243 11.45 -11.85 12.45
C LYS A 243 10.50 -10.80 13.02
N LEU A 244 10.50 -9.59 12.47
CA LEU A 244 9.61 -8.50 12.90
C LEU A 244 8.14 -8.85 12.69
N LEU A 245 7.81 -9.51 11.58
CA LEU A 245 6.43 -9.79 11.17
C LEU A 245 5.95 -11.20 11.51
N ALA A 246 6.80 -12.08 12.06
CA ALA A 246 6.46 -13.48 12.33
C ALA A 246 5.20 -13.64 13.21
N ALA A 247 5.12 -12.92 14.33
CA ALA A 247 3.95 -12.96 15.20
C ALA A 247 2.70 -12.43 14.50
N ASP A 248 2.85 -11.39 13.68
CA ASP A 248 1.74 -10.79 12.94
C ASP A 248 1.18 -11.73 11.87
N VAL A 249 2.06 -12.41 11.12
CA VAL A 249 1.69 -13.42 10.13
C VAL A 249 1.00 -14.60 10.81
N GLN A 250 1.54 -15.09 11.93
CA GLN A 250 0.91 -16.18 12.68
C GLN A 250 -0.48 -15.80 13.20
N GLN A 251 -0.66 -14.56 13.67
CA GLN A 251 -1.96 -14.06 14.09
C GLN A 251 -2.96 -14.03 12.92
N ALA A 252 -2.54 -13.62 11.72
CA ALA A 252 -3.40 -13.63 10.55
C ALA A 252 -3.84 -15.05 10.17
N ILE A 253 -2.92 -16.03 10.25
CA ILE A 253 -3.22 -17.45 10.04
C ILE A 253 -4.24 -17.96 11.06
N ASN A 254 -4.06 -17.65 12.34
CA ASN A 254 -4.99 -18.07 13.39
C ASN A 254 -6.39 -17.47 13.18
N LEU A 255 -6.48 -16.19 12.83
CA LEU A 255 -7.76 -15.52 12.52
C LEU A 255 -8.47 -16.16 11.32
N GLN A 256 -7.72 -16.49 10.26
CA GLN A 256 -8.28 -17.20 9.10
C GLN A 256 -8.81 -18.60 9.51
N SER A 257 -8.05 -19.37 10.29
CA SER A 257 -8.48 -20.69 10.76
C SER A 257 -9.73 -20.63 11.64
N THR A 258 -9.81 -19.63 12.52
CA THR A 258 -11.03 -19.39 13.32
C THR A 258 -12.22 -19.06 12.42
N LEU A 259 -12.03 -18.17 11.43
CA LEU A 259 -13.07 -17.80 10.49
C LEU A 259 -13.56 -19.00 9.66
N GLU A 260 -12.65 -19.86 9.20
CA GLU A 260 -12.99 -21.09 8.48
C GLU A 260 -13.75 -22.08 9.35
N THR A 261 -13.36 -22.21 10.62
CA THR A 261 -14.06 -23.05 11.60
C THR A 261 -15.50 -22.55 11.80
N THR A 262 -15.69 -21.24 11.96
CA THR A 262 -17.02 -20.61 12.08
C THR A 262 -17.85 -20.82 10.82
N LEU A 263 -17.24 -20.80 9.62
CA LEU A 263 -17.93 -20.96 8.34
C LEU A 263 -18.25 -22.42 7.98
N ALA A 264 -17.52 -23.39 8.51
CA ALA A 264 -17.62 -24.80 8.11
C ALA A 264 -19.04 -25.40 8.23
N PRO A 265 -19.81 -25.18 9.31
CA PRO A 265 -21.16 -25.73 9.45
C PRO A 265 -22.13 -25.22 8.37
N TYR A 266 -21.92 -23.99 7.89
CA TYR A 266 -22.81 -23.33 6.92
C TYR A 266 -22.51 -23.72 5.48
N ARG A 267 -21.24 -24.01 5.16
CA ARG A 267 -20.84 -24.50 3.83
C ARG A 267 -21.33 -25.92 3.56
N MET A 268 -21.42 -26.77 4.58
CA MET A 268 -21.92 -28.15 4.43
C MET A 268 -23.44 -28.23 4.23
N LYS A 269 -24.20 -27.21 4.65
CA LYS A 269 -25.66 -27.15 4.50
C LYS A 269 -26.13 -26.58 3.15
N ALA A 270 -25.21 -26.00 2.37
CA ALA A 270 -25.49 -25.36 1.08
C ALA A 270 -25.31 -26.30 -0.13
N ASN A 271 -24.88 -27.54 0.10
CA ASN A 271 -24.80 -28.63 -0.88
C ASN A 271 -25.91 -29.65 -0.62
#